data_AF-A0A5N7MFK8-F1
#
_entry.id   AF-A0A5N7MFK8-F1
#
_cell.length_a   1.000
_cell.length_b   1.000
_cell.length_c   1.000
_cell.angle_alpha   90.00
_cell.angle_beta   90.00
_cell.angle_gamma   90.00
#
_symmetry.space_group_name_H-M   'P 1'
#
loop_
_entity.id
_entity.type
_entity.pdbx_description
1 polymer ?
#
loop_
_entity_poly.entity_id
_entity_poly.type
_entity_poly.pdbx_seq_one_letter_code
_entity_poly.pdbx_strand_id
1 'polypeptide(L)'
;MVRGLVWFALFGAASVALYGVNDRIVWDVCRRERRSYPPAWTLSPYWQWRTIAGGWYADARRAGLLLPKAAATAAILITSIGSVVTGILDAMPG
;
A
#
# COMPACT_ATOMS: atom_id res chain seq x y z
N MET A 1 -23.93 -9.00 5.79
CA MET A 1 -23.70 -7.55 5.98
C MET A 1 -22.53 -7.24 6.92
N VAL A 2 -22.52 -7.69 8.18
CA VAL A 2 -21.45 -7.38 9.16
C VAL A 2 -20.05 -7.82 8.69
N ARG A 3 -19.91 -9.05 8.17
CA ARG A 3 -18.62 -9.58 7.69
C ARG A 3 -18.01 -8.77 6.52
N GLY A 4 -18.84 -8.30 5.59
CA GLY A 4 -18.39 -7.45 4.48
C GLY A 4 -17.93 -6.06 4.95
N LEU A 5 -18.64 -5.48 5.93
CA LEU A 5 -18.25 -4.24 6.59
C LEU A 5 -16.88 -4.35 7.29
N VAL A 6 -16.62 -5.46 7.97
CA VAL A 6 -15.33 -5.73 8.61
C VAL A 6 -14.20 -5.78 7.57
N TRP A 7 -14.40 -6.52 6.47
CA TRP A 7 -13.40 -6.58 5.41
C TRP A 7 -13.14 -5.22 4.75
N PHE A 8 -14.18 -4.44 4.52
CA PHE A 8 -14.06 -3.08 4.00
C PHE A 8 -13.27 -2.16 4.95
N ALA A 9 -13.56 -2.22 6.25
CA ALA A 9 -12.84 -1.46 7.26
C ALA A 9 -11.36 -1.88 7.35
N LEU A 10 -11.07 -3.18 7.31
CA LEU A 10 -9.71 -3.71 7.31
C LEU A 10 -8.94 -3.29 6.05
N PHE A 11 -9.58 -3.33 4.88
CA PHE A 11 -9.00 -2.86 3.63
C PHE A 11 -8.70 -1.35 3.68
N GLY A 12 -9.63 -0.56 4.22
CA GLY A 12 -9.44 0.88 4.43
C GLY A 12 -8.25 1.17 5.36
N ALA A 13 -8.18 0.49 6.50
CA ALA A 13 -7.07 0.64 7.45
C ALA A 13 -5.72 0.22 6.83
N ALA A 14 -5.70 -0.90 6.10
CA ALA A 14 -4.50 -1.35 5.39
C ALA A 14 -4.07 -0.35 4.31
N SER A 15 -5.03 0.29 3.62
CA SER A 15 -4.76 1.32 2.61
C SER A 15 -4.14 2.58 3.21
N VAL A 16 -4.68 3.05 4.34
CA VAL A 16 -4.11 4.19 5.08
C VAL A 16 -2.70 3.88 5.58
N ALA A 17 -2.48 2.67 6.13
CA ALA A 17 -1.16 2.24 6.58
C ALA A 17 -0.16 2.17 5.42
N LEU A 18 -0.55 1.59 4.28
CA LEU A 18 0.29 1.51 3.08
C LEU A 18 0.62 2.90 2.54
N TYR A 19 -0.37 3.79 2.50
CA TYR A 19 -0.16 5.19 2.08
C TYR A 19 0.83 5.89 3.01
N GLY A 20 0.63 5.83 4.33
CA GLY A 20 1.51 6.49 5.29
C GLY A 20 2.96 5.96 5.27
N VAL A 21 3.16 4.66 5.05
CA VAL A 21 4.51 4.11 4.87
C VAL A 21 5.15 4.61 3.59
N ASN A 22 4.42 4.59 2.47
CA ASN A 22 4.93 5.12 1.20
C ASN A 22 5.23 6.61 1.30
N ASP A 23 4.39 7.37 1.98
CA ASP A 23 4.55 8.80 2.14
C ASP A 23 5.89 9.17 2.79
N ARG A 24 6.25 8.44 3.86
CA ARG A 24 7.54 8.59 4.53
C ARG A 24 8.72 8.19 3.62
N ILE A 25 8.55 7.15 2.80
CA ILE A 25 9.57 6.74 1.82
C ILE A 25 9.76 7.83 0.75
N VAL A 26 8.66 8.39 0.25
CA VAL A 26 8.66 9.49 -0.74
C VAL A 26 9.35 10.71 -0.15
N TRP A 27 9.01 11.08 1.09
CA TRP A 27 9.66 12.18 1.81
C TRP A 27 11.17 11.97 1.94
N ASP A 28 11.60 10.78 2.37
CA ASP A 28 13.01 10.41 2.52
C ASP A 28 13.77 10.51 1.19
N VAL A 29 13.22 9.98 0.11
CA VAL A 29 13.80 10.08 -1.23
C VAL A 29 13.85 11.53 -1.73
N CYS A 30 12.76 12.30 -1.61
CA CYS A 30 12.74 13.71 -1.99
C CYS A 30 13.82 14.52 -1.25
N ARG A 31 13.98 14.27 0.05
CA ARG A 31 15.03 14.90 0.86
C ARG A 31 16.43 14.55 0.36
N ARG A 32 16.70 13.27 0.06
CA ARG A 32 18.00 12.82 -0.43
C ARG A 32 18.33 13.35 -1.82
N GLU A 33 17.35 13.38 -2.71
CA GLU A 33 17.51 13.83 -4.08
C GLU A 33 17.41 15.36 -4.21
N ARG A 34 17.20 16.09 -3.10
CA ARG A 34 16.97 17.54 -3.06
C ARG A 34 15.84 17.99 -3.99
N ARG A 35 14.76 17.20 -4.04
CA ARG A 35 13.58 17.48 -4.85
C ARG A 35 12.44 17.98 -3.97
N SER A 36 11.61 18.85 -4.52
CA SER A 36 10.36 19.26 -3.87
C SER A 36 9.47 18.03 -3.66
N TYR A 37 8.95 17.87 -2.45
CA TYR A 37 8.01 16.81 -2.11
C TYR A 37 6.61 17.18 -2.66
N PRO A 38 6.04 16.40 -3.62
CA PRO A 38 4.76 16.72 -4.21
C PRO A 38 3.61 16.19 -3.34
N PRO A 39 2.60 17.01 -2.99
CA PRO A 39 1.48 16.58 -2.15
C PRO A 39 0.61 15.48 -2.81
N ALA A 40 0.58 15.43 -4.14
CA ALA A 40 -0.11 14.40 -4.92
C ALA A 40 0.88 13.41 -5.56
N TRP A 41 1.88 12.96 -4.80
CA TRP A 41 2.94 12.08 -5.31
C TRP A 41 2.40 10.77 -5.91
N THR A 42 1.25 10.27 -5.47
CA THR A 42 0.59 9.06 -6.01
C THR A 42 0.19 9.19 -7.48
N LEU A 43 -0.06 10.42 -7.94
CA LEU A 43 -0.43 10.74 -9.32
C LEU A 43 0.78 11.20 -10.16
N SER A 44 1.96 11.28 -9.55
CA SER A 44 3.15 11.74 -10.24
C SER A 44 3.73 10.65 -11.16
N PRO A 45 3.94 10.94 -12.46
CA PRO A 45 4.56 9.98 -13.38
C PRO A 45 5.92 9.49 -12.91
N TYR A 46 6.71 10.36 -12.25
CA TYR A 46 8.00 10.01 -11.67
C TYR A 46 7.87 8.90 -10.63
N TRP A 47 6.89 9.03 -9.72
CA TRP A 47 6.68 8.07 -8.64
C TRP A 47 6.08 6.75 -9.13
N GLN A 48 5.19 6.81 -10.12
CA GLN A 48 4.70 5.61 -10.78
C GLN A 48 5.83 4.86 -11.47
N TRP A 49 6.65 5.56 -12.26
CA TRP A 49 7.82 4.96 -12.92
C TRP A 49 8.81 4.38 -11.91
N ARG A 50 9.15 5.11 -10.83
CA ARG A 50 10.11 4.64 -9.83
C ARG A 50 9.62 3.39 -9.09
N THR A 51 8.32 3.32 -8.82
CA THR A 51 7.72 2.14 -8.18
C THR A 51 7.76 0.92 -9.11
N ILE A 52 7.51 1.12 -10.41
CA ILE A 52 7.46 0.04 -11.42
C ILE A 52 8.85 -0.42 -11.86
N ALA A 53 9.71 0.52 -12.26
CA ALA A 53 11.01 0.24 -12.86
C ALA A 53 12.16 0.18 -11.83
N GLY A 54 12.14 1.06 -10.83
CA GLY A 54 13.19 1.15 -9.81
C GLY A 54 13.00 0.18 -8.64
N GLY A 55 11.77 -0.26 -8.41
CA GLY A 55 11.40 -1.11 -7.29
C GLY A 55 11.40 -0.39 -5.94
N TRP A 56 10.39 -0.63 -5.12
CA TRP A 56 10.25 0.03 -3.82
C TRP A 56 11.21 -0.52 -2.75
N TYR A 57 11.84 -1.69 -2.99
CA TYR A 57 12.64 -2.40 -1.99
C TYR A 57 13.85 -1.62 -1.51
N ALA A 58 14.63 -1.06 -2.44
CA ALA A 58 15.85 -0.31 -2.10
C ALA A 58 15.52 0.98 -1.34
N ASP A 59 14.49 1.71 -1.77
CA ASP A 59 14.05 2.93 -1.11
C ASP A 59 13.48 2.63 0.29
N ALA A 60 12.66 1.58 0.43
CA ALA A 60 12.11 1.16 1.72
C ALA A 60 13.22 0.69 2.69
N ARG A 61 14.21 -0.06 2.20
CA ARG A 61 15.36 -0.49 3.01
C ARG A 61 16.17 0.71 3.51
N ARG A 62 16.47 1.67 2.64
CA ARG A 62 17.23 2.86 3.03
C ARG A 62 16.46 3.77 3.98
N ALA A 63 15.14 3.86 3.84
CA ALA A 63 14.28 4.59 4.75
C ALA A 63 14.08 3.88 6.11
N GLY A 64 14.60 2.65 6.29
CA GLY A 64 14.33 1.85 7.49
C GLY A 64 12.87 1.36 7.59
N LEU A 65 12.13 1.42 6.49
CA LEU A 65 10.69 1.13 6.41
C LEU A 65 10.38 -0.16 5.65
N LEU A 66 11.38 -1.03 5.44
CA LEU A 66 11.20 -2.28 4.70
C LEU A 66 10.15 -3.19 5.33
N LEU A 67 10.26 -3.44 6.65
CA LEU A 67 9.34 -4.31 7.37
C LEU A 67 7.92 -3.72 7.43
N PRO A 68 7.72 -2.44 7.80
CA PRO A 68 6.41 -1.79 7.72
C PRO A 68 5.79 -1.83 6.32
N LYS A 69 6.60 -1.63 5.28
CA LYS A 69 6.14 -1.64 3.89
C LYS A 69 5.69 -3.03 3.46
N ALA A 70 6.46 -4.05 3.80
CA ALA A 70 6.11 -5.45 3.53
C ALA A 70 4.82 -5.84 4.27
N ALA A 71 4.71 -5.50 5.56
CA ALA A 71 3.52 -5.78 6.36
C ALA A 71 2.26 -5.10 5.82
N ALA A 72 2.34 -3.81 5.48
CA ALA A 72 1.22 -3.08 4.89
C ALA A 72 0.81 -3.63 3.52
N THR A 73 1.77 -4.05 2.71
CA THR A 73 1.50 -4.67 1.40
C THR A 73 0.83 -6.04 1.58
N ALA A 74 1.31 -6.86 2.51
CA ALA A 74 0.69 -8.15 2.84
C ALA A 74 -0.74 -7.96 3.37
N ALA A 75 -0.98 -6.97 4.23
CA ALA A 75 -2.31 -6.66 4.75
C ALA A 75 -3.29 -6.27 3.63
N ILE A 76 -2.86 -5.47 2.66
CA ILE A 76 -3.66 -5.14 1.46
C ILE A 76 -3.99 -6.41 0.67
N LEU A 77 -3.01 -7.27 0.41
CA LEU A 77 -3.22 -8.49 -0.35
C LEU A 77 -4.20 -9.44 0.36
N ILE A 78 -4.02 -9.65 1.66
CA ILE A 78 -4.88 -10.51 2.47
C ILE A 78 -6.31 -9.98 2.52
N THR A 79 -6.49 -8.68 2.74
CA THR A 79 -7.82 -8.07 2.79
C THR A 79 -8.50 -8.05 1.42
N SER A 80 -7.74 -7.90 0.34
CA SER A 80 -8.25 -7.98 -1.04
C SER A 80 -8.68 -9.40 -1.40
N ILE A 81 -7.80 -10.38 -1.22
CA ILE A 81 -8.07 -11.80 -1.54
C ILE A 81 -9.14 -12.37 -0.61
N GLY A 82 -9.07 -12.07 0.69
CA GLY A 82 -10.05 -12.51 1.69
C GLY A 82 -11.46 -12.02 1.37
N SER A 83 -11.60 -10.77 0.92
CA SER A 83 -12.89 -10.23 0.47
C SER A 83 -13.44 -10.99 -0.76
N VAL A 84 -12.58 -11.32 -1.72
CA VAL A 84 -12.97 -12.07 -2.93
C VAL A 84 -13.37 -13.51 -2.58
N VAL A 85 -12.56 -14.22 -1.81
CA VAL A 85 -12.83 -15.61 -1.40
C VAL A 85 -14.12 -15.71 -0.59
N THR A 86 -14.34 -14.80 0.36
CA THR A 86 -15.58 -14.77 1.14
C THR A 86 -16.81 -14.45 0.28
N GLY A 87 -16.69 -13.54 -0.69
CA GLY A 87 -17.76 -13.27 -1.64
C GLY A 87 -18.10 -14.48 -2.52
N ILE A 88 -17.09 -15.24 -2.97
CA ILE A 88 -17.29 -16.47 -3.75
C ILE A 88 -17.96 -17.56 -2.89
N LEU A 89 -17.50 -17.75 -1.66
CA LEU A 89 -18.08 -18.73 -0.73
C LEU A 89 -19.55 -18.41 -0.40
N ASP A 90 -19.89 -17.13 -0.21
CA ASP A 90 -21.26 -16.71 0.06
C ASP A 90 -22.18 -16.82 -1.17
N ALA A 91 -21.62 -16.84 -2.38
CA ALA A 91 -22.35 -16.94 -3.64
C ALA A 91 -22.52 -18.38 -4.15
N MET A 92 -21.86 -19.37 -3.53
CA MET A 92 -22.07 -20.78 -3.88
C MET A 92 -23.39 -21.28 -3.25
N PRO A 93 -24.33 -21.79 -4.05
CA PRO A 93 -25.51 -22.46 -3.52
C PRO A 93 -25.08 -23.82 -2.93
N GLY A 94 -25.54 -24.09 -1.70
CA GLY A 94 -25.43 -25.40 -1.07
C GLY A 94 -26.46 -26.39 -1.62
#